data_AF-A0AAD6HH89-F1
#
_entry.id   AF-A0AAD6HH89-F1
#
_cell.length_a   1.000
_cell.length_b   1.000
_cell.length_c   1.000
_cell.angle_alpha   90.00
_cell.angle_beta   90.00
_cell.angle_gamma   90.00
#
_symmetry.space_group_name_H-M   'P 1'
#
loop_
_entity.id
_entity.type
_entity.pdbx_description
1 polymer ?
#
loop_
_entity_poly.entity_id
_entity_poly.type
_entity_poly.pdbx_seq_one_letter_code
_entity_poly.pdbx_strand_id
1 'polypeptide(L)'
;MLPVVKILQDKNLLRPSVENNPPELRLLAKQRRLHVFFVFDIANTAYDFAEAHLPKQNQLPVLIVRMSSKNHGYPANPAQRNQINDRIAEIHNHEGWNSFPPFAVDYTVGPPTYMSPRNLKTRPL
;
A
#
# COMPACT_ATOMS: atom_id res chain seq x y z
N MET A 1 2.73 -14.55 12.00
CA MET A 1 3.47 -13.36 11.53
C MET A 1 2.76 -12.82 10.29
N LEU A 2 2.49 -11.51 10.20
CA LEU A 2 1.78 -10.92 9.06
C LEU A 2 2.64 -11.05 7.78
N PRO A 3 2.06 -11.38 6.61
CA PRO A 3 2.84 -11.58 5.36
C PRO A 3 3.72 -10.38 5.00
N VAL A 4 3.20 -9.17 5.18
CA VAL A 4 3.94 -7.91 4.96
C VAL A 4 5.16 -7.76 5.88
N VAL A 5 5.08 -8.22 7.13
CA VAL A 5 6.19 -8.15 8.09
C VAL A 5 7.33 -9.05 7.61
N LYS A 6 7.03 -10.27 7.17
CA LYS A 6 8.02 -11.18 6.60
C LYS A 6 8.73 -10.58 5.38
N ILE A 7 7.97 -9.97 4.47
CA ILE A 7 8.54 -9.31 3.28
C ILE A 7 9.49 -8.17 3.67
N LEU A 8 9.13 -7.38 4.69
CA LEU A 8 9.99 -6.31 5.17
C LEU A 8 11.26 -6.85 5.87
N GLN A 9 11.18 -7.98 6.57
CA GLN A 9 12.36 -8.66 7.12
C GLN A 9 13.29 -9.17 6.02
N ASP A 10 12.74 -9.91 5.04
CA ASP A 10 13.49 -10.48 3.92
C ASP A 10 14.22 -9.39 3.11
N LYS A 11 13.66 -8.18 3.05
CA LYS A 11 14.24 -7.01 2.39
C LYS A 11 15.15 -6.15 3.28
N ASN A 12 15.40 -6.55 4.53
CA ASN A 12 16.15 -5.78 5.53
C ASN A 12 15.57 -4.36 5.75
N LEU A 13 14.24 -4.23 5.70
CA LEU A 13 13.52 -2.97 5.87
C LEU A 13 12.93 -2.79 7.29
N LEU A 14 13.04 -3.79 8.17
CA LEU A 14 12.67 -3.66 9.57
C LEU A 14 13.89 -3.38 10.45
N ARG A 15 13.67 -2.53 11.45
CA ARG A 15 14.65 -2.34 12.53
C ARG A 15 14.47 -3.48 13.55
N PRO A 16 15.56 -4.05 14.10
CA PRO A 16 15.49 -5.14 15.09
C PRO A 16 14.61 -4.84 16.31
N SER A 17 14.51 -3.58 16.72
CA SER A 17 13.67 -3.15 17.85
C SER A 17 12.16 -3.34 17.62
N VAL A 18 11.70 -3.39 16.36
CA VAL A 18 10.29 -3.58 15.99
C VAL A 18 9.88 -5.05 16.05
N GLU A 19 10.85 -5.97 16.07
CA GLU A 19 10.61 -7.42 16.04
C GLU A 19 10.25 -7.98 17.42
N ASN A 20 10.86 -7.43 18.48
CA ASN A 20 10.74 -7.96 19.85
C ASN A 20 9.52 -7.41 20.62
N ASN A 21 9.03 -6.23 20.28
CA ASN A 21 7.84 -5.65 20.90
C ASN A 21 7.06 -4.79 19.89
N PRO A 22 6.21 -5.42 19.07
CA PRO A 22 5.57 -4.72 17.98
C PRO A 22 4.47 -3.75 18.45
N PRO A 23 4.44 -2.51 17.94
CA PRO A 23 3.35 -1.58 18.21
C PRO A 23 2.05 -2.03 17.51
N GLU A 24 0.91 -1.60 18.07
CA GLU A 24 -0.44 -1.83 17.52
C GLU A 24 -0.60 -1.18 16.14
N LEU A 25 -0.10 0.04 15.97
CA LEU A 25 -0.07 0.75 14.69
C LEU A 25 1.30 0.59 14.02
N ARG A 26 1.32 0.16 12.76
CA ARG A 26 2.55 0.07 11.96
C ARG A 26 2.38 0.79 10.64
N LEU A 27 3.05 1.92 10.49
CA LEU A 27 2.93 2.75 9.30
C LEU A 27 4.10 2.51 8.35
N LEU A 28 3.78 2.10 7.11
CA LEU A 28 4.72 2.02 6.01
C LEU A 28 4.50 3.20 5.07
N ALA A 29 5.47 4.11 5.00
CA ALA A 29 5.42 5.25 4.12
C ALA A 29 6.20 4.97 2.83
N LYS A 30 5.57 5.20 1.66
CA LYS A 30 6.22 5.22 0.36
C LYS A 30 6.11 6.61 -0.25
N GLN A 31 7.25 7.19 -0.61
CA GLN A 31 7.27 8.43 -1.39
C GLN A 31 6.87 8.16 -2.85
N ARG A 32 5.90 8.92 -3.38
CA ARG A 32 5.45 8.82 -4.79
C ARG A 32 6.08 9.88 -5.68
N ARG A 33 6.22 11.11 -5.17
CA ARG A 33 6.79 12.30 -5.84
C ARG A 33 7.50 13.17 -4.80
N LEU A 34 8.12 14.28 -5.21
CA LEU A 34 8.60 15.31 -4.28
C LEU A 34 7.47 15.67 -3.29
N HIS A 35 7.71 15.40 -2.01
CA HIS A 35 6.83 15.72 -0.87
C HIS A 35 5.45 15.02 -0.81
N VAL A 36 5.21 13.96 -1.57
CA VAL A 36 3.97 13.16 -1.46
C VAL A 36 4.28 11.74 -1.00
N PHE A 37 3.71 11.36 0.14
CA PHE A 37 3.84 10.04 0.73
C PHE A 37 2.48 9.34 0.75
N PHE A 38 2.46 8.08 0.35
CA PHE A 38 1.38 7.15 0.71
C PHE A 38 1.79 6.42 1.97
N VAL A 39 0.92 6.41 2.97
CA VAL A 39 1.17 5.75 4.25
C VAL A 39 0.13 4.66 4.43
N PHE A 40 0.61 3.43 4.60
CA PHE A 40 -0.22 2.25 4.80
C PHE A 40 -0.09 1.79 6.24
N ASP A 41 -1.21 1.51 6.89
CA ASP A 41 -1.20 0.72 8.12
C ASP A 41 -1.04 -0.76 7.77
N ILE A 42 0.16 -1.29 7.96
CA ILE A 42 0.50 -2.68 7.66
C ILE A 42 0.12 -3.64 8.80
N ALA A 43 -0.36 -3.11 9.93
CA ALA A 43 -0.93 -3.89 11.02
C ALA A 43 -2.45 -4.12 10.86
N ASN A 44 -3.10 -3.47 9.89
CA ASN A 44 -4.53 -3.62 9.64
C ASN A 44 -4.87 -5.03 9.11
N THR A 45 -5.28 -5.93 10.01
CA THR A 45 -5.66 -7.30 9.67
C THR A 45 -7.04 -7.42 9.03
N ALA A 46 -7.85 -6.35 9.06
CA ALA A 46 -9.16 -6.32 8.41
C ALA A 46 -9.06 -6.04 6.90
N TYR A 47 -7.89 -5.64 6.40
CA TYR A 47 -7.67 -5.40 4.98
C TYR A 47 -7.30 -6.68 4.24
N ASP A 48 -8.17 -7.10 3.32
CA ASP A 48 -7.94 -8.27 2.47
C ASP A 48 -7.24 -7.90 1.16
N PHE A 49 -5.92 -8.16 1.09
CA PHE A 49 -5.09 -7.92 -0.09
C PHE A 49 -5.49 -8.77 -1.32
N ALA A 50 -6.18 -9.90 -1.14
CA ALA A 50 -6.64 -10.74 -2.24
C ALA A 50 -7.78 -10.06 -2.99
N GLU A 51 -8.71 -9.44 -2.25
CA GLU A 51 -9.90 -8.80 -2.81
C GLU A 51 -9.75 -7.28 -3.00
N ALA A 52 -8.64 -6.69 -2.55
CA ALA A 52 -8.33 -5.26 -2.64
C ALA A 52 -8.32 -4.61 -4.05
N HIS A 53 -8.39 -5.42 -5.10
CA HIS A 53 -8.54 -4.93 -6.48
C HIS A 53 -10.02 -4.73 -6.87
N LEU A 54 -10.96 -5.25 -6.08
CA LEU A 54 -12.38 -5.19 -6.36
C LEU A 54 -12.99 -3.88 -5.84
N PRO A 55 -13.82 -3.17 -6.63
CA PRO A 55 -14.37 -1.86 -6.27
C PRO A 55 -15.19 -1.82 -4.96
N LYS A 56 -15.84 -2.93 -4.57
CA LYS A 56 -16.66 -2.97 -3.35
C LYS A 56 -15.83 -3.26 -2.08
N GLN A 57 -14.65 -3.83 -2.25
CA GLN A 57 -13.78 -4.30 -1.17
C GLN A 57 -12.66 -3.30 -0.88
N ASN A 58 -12.35 -2.45 -1.86
CA ASN A 58 -11.36 -1.39 -1.73
C ASN A 58 -12.02 -0.03 -1.44
N GLN A 59 -12.75 0.06 -0.34
CA GLN A 59 -13.40 1.29 0.12
C GLN A 59 -12.69 1.85 1.36
N LEU A 60 -11.37 2.03 1.26
CA LEU A 60 -10.56 2.44 2.39
C LEU A 60 -10.92 3.87 2.85
N PRO A 61 -11.02 4.10 4.17
CA PRO A 61 -11.01 5.45 4.70
C PRO A 61 -9.65 6.09 4.39
N VAL A 62 -9.68 7.34 3.91
CA VAL A 62 -8.47 8.08 3.56
C VAL A 62 -8.41 9.35 4.40
N LEU A 63 -7.31 9.52 5.12
CA LEU A 63 -6.95 10.76 5.81
C LEU A 63 -5.88 11.49 5.00
N ILE A 64 -6.11 12.77 4.70
CA ILE A 64 -5.11 13.62 4.07
C ILE A 64 -4.41 14.40 5.16
N VAL A 65 -3.09 14.27 5.22
CA VAL A 65 -2.23 15.02 6.13
C VAL A 65 -1.41 16.01 5.33
N ARG A 66 -1.60 17.30 5.61
CA ARG A 66 -0.80 18.39 5.05
C ARG A 66 0.20 18.85 6.10
N MET A 67 1.48 18.63 5.81
CA MET A 67 2.59 19.10 6.64
C MET A 67 2.99 20.52 6.19
N SER A 68 3.01 21.46 7.12
CA SER A 68 3.44 22.85 6.90
C SER A 68 3.94 23.45 8.23
N SER A 69 3.99 24.79 8.36
CA SER A 69 4.23 25.43 9.67
C SER A 69 3.19 25.03 10.72
N LYS A 70 1.98 24.66 10.28
CA LYS A 70 0.98 23.95 11.07
C LYS A 70 0.58 22.67 10.35
N ASN A 71 0.54 21.56 11.09
CA ASN A 71 0.09 20.29 10.55
C ASN A 71 -1.43 20.24 10.55
N HIS A 72 -2.02 19.81 9.43
CA HIS A 72 -3.47 19.66 9.29
C HIS A 72 -3.80 18.27 8.79
N GLY A 73 -4.75 17.60 9.46
CA GLY A 73 -5.32 16.32 9.02
C GLY A 73 -6.81 16.48 8.76
N TYR A 74 -7.30 15.94 7.65
CA TYR A 74 -8.74 15.94 7.36
C TYR A 74 -9.14 14.72 6.54
N PRO A 75 -10.37 14.20 6.69
CA PRO A 75 -10.86 13.12 5.85
C PRO A 75 -10.89 13.53 4.39
N ALA A 76 -10.44 12.64 3.49
CA ALA A 76 -10.54 12.87 2.06
C ALA A 76 -12.01 13.01 1.64
N ASN A 77 -12.28 13.96 0.76
CA ASN A 77 -13.59 14.08 0.11
C ASN A 77 -13.87 12.85 -0.79
N PRO A 78 -15.12 12.62 -1.23
CA PRO A 78 -15.45 11.43 -2.02
C PRO A 78 -14.61 11.26 -3.29
N ALA A 79 -14.35 12.34 -4.03
CA ALA A 79 -13.55 12.28 -5.26
C ALA A 79 -12.09 11.88 -4.99
N GLN A 80 -11.46 12.49 -3.98
CA GLN A 80 -10.09 12.15 -3.56
C GLN A 80 -9.99 10.71 -3.06
N ARG A 81 -10.97 10.29 -2.26
CA ARG A 81 -11.04 8.93 -1.72
C ARG A 81 -11.17 7.91 -2.84
N ASN A 82 -12.08 8.14 -3.79
CA ASN A 82 -12.28 7.25 -4.94
C ASN A 82 -10.99 7.16 -5.76
N GLN A 83 -10.38 8.29 -6.11
CA GLN A 83 -9.12 8.31 -6.84
C GLN A 83 -7.99 7.53 -6.15
N ILE A 84 -7.87 7.63 -4.83
CA ILE A 84 -6.85 6.90 -4.07
C ILE A 84 -7.15 5.40 -4.03
N ASN A 85 -8.41 5.02 -3.80
CA ASN A 85 -8.81 3.62 -3.84
C ASN A 85 -8.63 3.01 -5.23
N ASP A 86 -9.07 3.69 -6.29
CA ASP A 86 -8.85 3.25 -7.68
C ASP A 86 -7.37 3.01 -7.94
N ARG A 87 -6.49 3.91 -7.47
CA ARG A 87 -5.05 3.74 -7.63
C ARG A 87 -4.50 2.55 -6.84
N ILE A 88 -5.02 2.28 -5.64
CA ILE A 88 -4.62 1.10 -4.86
C ILE A 88 -5.07 -0.19 -5.57
N ALA A 89 -6.29 -0.21 -6.12
CA ALA A 89 -6.79 -1.34 -6.89
C ALA A 89 -5.95 -1.58 -8.17
N GLU A 90 -5.58 -0.53 -8.89
CA GLU A 90 -4.65 -0.62 -10.03
C GLU A 90 -3.31 -1.22 -9.61
N ILE A 91 -2.74 -0.80 -8.47
CA ILE A 91 -1.47 -1.35 -7.99
C ILE A 91 -1.62 -2.85 -7.70
N HIS A 92 -2.70 -3.27 -7.04
CA HIS A 92 -2.99 -4.68 -6.83
C HIS A 92 -3.15 -5.47 -8.14
N ASN A 93 -3.82 -4.86 -9.13
CA ASN A 93 -3.94 -5.44 -10.46
C ASN A 93 -2.58 -5.59 -11.13
N HIS A 94 -1.70 -4.61 -11.06
CA HIS A 94 -0.38 -4.65 -11.68
C HIS A 94 0.58 -5.66 -11.00
N GLU A 95 0.68 -5.62 -9.68
CA GLU A 95 1.65 -6.40 -8.91
C GLU A 95 1.28 -7.89 -8.82
N GLY A 96 0.03 -8.25 -9.14
CA GLY A 96 -0.42 -9.63 -9.19
C GLY A 96 -0.90 -10.17 -7.85
N TRP A 97 -1.18 -11.47 -7.81
CA TRP A 97 -1.62 -12.18 -6.60
C TRP A 97 -0.52 -12.24 -5.55
N ASN A 98 -0.87 -12.29 -4.26
CA ASN A 98 0.07 -12.32 -3.13
C ASN A 98 1.06 -11.13 -3.10
N SER A 99 0.70 -10.01 -3.72
CA SER A 99 1.43 -8.75 -3.62
C SER A 99 1.06 -7.99 -2.35
N PHE A 100 2.06 -7.57 -1.60
CA PHE A 100 1.92 -6.78 -0.39
C PHE A 100 2.78 -5.50 -0.49
N PRO A 101 2.43 -4.44 0.26
CA PRO A 101 3.30 -3.29 0.41
C PRO A 101 4.72 -3.68 0.89
N PRO A 102 5.76 -2.88 0.56
CA PRO A 102 5.72 -1.69 -0.29
C PRO A 102 5.69 -2.11 -1.77
N PHE A 103 4.61 -1.74 -2.46
CA PHE A 103 4.56 -1.86 -3.92
C PHE A 103 5.62 -0.94 -4.48
N ALA A 104 6.66 -1.46 -5.11
CA ALA A 104 7.81 -0.68 -5.58
C ALA A 104 7.95 -0.88 -7.09
N VAL A 105 7.90 0.23 -7.82
CA VAL A 105 7.99 0.22 -9.27
C VAL A 105 9.08 1.20 -9.62
N ASP A 106 10.13 0.70 -10.28
CA ASP A 106 11.22 1.52 -10.79
C ASP A 106 10.83 2.07 -12.16
N TYR A 107 10.67 3.39 -12.24
CA TYR A 107 10.35 4.10 -13.48
C TYR A 107 11.60 4.71 -14.15
N THR A 108 12.79 4.50 -13.59
CA THR A 108 14.05 5.08 -14.11
C THR A 108 14.67 4.24 -15.23
N VAL A 109 14.30 2.95 -15.31
CA VAL A 109 14.82 1.98 -16.28
C VAL A 109 13.95 1.83 -17.54
N GLY A 110 12.90 2.63 -17.67
CA GLY A 110 11.91 2.57 -18.76
C GLY A 110 10.48 2.32 -18.24
N PRO A 111 9.50 2.08 -19.13
CA PRO A 111 8.16 1.70 -18.73
C PRO A 111 8.18 0.44 -17.85
N PRO A 112 7.46 0.41 -16.71
CA PRO A 112 7.50 -0.74 -15.83
C PRO A 112 6.83 -1.94 -16.50
N THR A 113 7.47 -3.09 -16.37
CA THR A 113 6.94 -4.38 -16.82
C THR A 113 6.35 -5.11 -15.62
N TYR A 114 5.05 -5.41 -15.70
CA TYR A 114 4.35 -6.17 -14.68
C TYR A 114 4.22 -7.62 -15.13
N MET A 115 4.93 -8.53 -14.46
CA MET A 115 5.08 -9.92 -14.90
C MET A 115 3.84 -10.78 -14.64
N SER A 116 2.93 -10.35 -13.75
CA SER A 116 1.77 -11.16 -13.39
C SER A 116 0.51 -10.37 -12.99
N PRO A 117 0.00 -9.47 -13.85
CA PRO A 117 -1.15 -8.66 -13.51
C PRO A 117 -2.44 -9.48 -13.36
N ARG A 118 -3.26 -9.17 -12.34
CA ARG A 118 -4.49 -9.91 -11.98
C ARG A 118 -5.60 -9.74 -13.02
N ASN A 119 -5.67 -8.60 -13.69
CA ASN A 119 -6.68 -8.34 -14.71
C ASN A 119 -6.41 -9.05 -16.05
N LEU A 120 -5.23 -9.67 -16.22
CA LEU A 120 -4.87 -10.45 -17.41
C LEU A 120 -4.72 -11.96 -17.14
N LYS A 121 -4.75 -12.40 -15.88
CA LYS A 121 -4.57 -13.81 -15.50
C LYS A 121 -5.68 -14.25 -14.53
N THR A 122 -6.22 -15.45 -14.74
CA THR A 122 -7.11 -16.09 -13.76
C THR A 122 -6.39 -16.28 -12.41
N ARG A 123 -7.14 -16.21 -11.30
CA ARG A 123 -6.60 -16.44 -9.95
C ARG A 123 -5.94 -17.83 -9.90
N PRO A 124 -4.65 -17.94 -9.55
CA PRO A 124 -4.01 -19.23 -9.34
C PRO A 124 -4.68 -19.92 -8.14
N LEU A 125 -4.92 -21.22 -8.28
CA LEU A 125 -5.54 -22.08 -7.26
C LEU A 125 -4.70 -22.17 -5.99
#